data_AF-A0A1H9E7I3-F1
#
_entry.id   AF-A0A1H9E7I3-F1
#
_cell.length_a   1.000
_cell.length_b   1.000
_cell.length_c   1.000
_cell.angle_alpha   90.00
_cell.angle_beta   90.00
_cell.angle_gamma   90.00
#
_symmetry.space_group_name_H-M   'P 1'
#
loop_
_entity.id
_entity.type
_entity.pdbx_description
1 polymer ?
#
loop_
_entity_poly.entity_id
_entity_poly.type
_entity_poly.pdbx_seq_one_letter_code
_entity_poly.pdbx_strand_id
1 'polypeptide(L)'
;MQTTETWITHLRRWSPVTALSLESARFDTQLLENPELLSIDVIMVIWHNTGVTNLPLKSSYGFRYHSDLIGGSLMVFESRIIADLMLSDVDRAAWKTAIHDENRLQKARPATATRVARAVRQRLERLEAPFWQALRDGDDQLATQVAFCAALARNPLLVEFLEVVVTDAFVTRAEILELYHWDDFLDERVYRDASIADWTSASKRKMRQVAFRMLAEVGLLESTRSRRLRPLFLRPELVGLLERHRFTRLLNCLKALGPR
;
A
#
# COMPACT_ATOMS: atom_id res chain seq x y z
N MET A 1 -28.39 -15.43 0.78
CA MET A 1 -27.66 -16.26 1.78
C MET A 1 -26.38 -16.73 1.13
N GLN A 2 -25.26 -16.06 1.40
CA GLN A 2 -23.94 -16.53 0.95
C GLN A 2 -23.44 -17.59 1.94
N THR A 3 -23.03 -18.73 1.41
CA THR A 3 -22.59 -19.89 2.19
C THR A 3 -21.23 -19.62 2.84
N THR A 4 -21.00 -20.26 3.98
CA THR A 4 -19.78 -20.18 4.81
C THR A 4 -18.48 -20.38 4.01
N GLU A 5 -18.54 -21.10 2.89
CA GLU A 5 -17.41 -21.30 1.98
C GLU A 5 -16.95 -20.04 1.25
N THR A 6 -17.86 -19.11 0.92
CA THR A 6 -17.49 -17.84 0.27
C THR A 6 -16.69 -16.94 1.22
N TRP A 7 -17.03 -16.97 2.51
CA TRP A 7 -16.29 -16.26 3.57
C TRP A 7 -14.90 -16.84 3.80
N ILE A 8 -14.76 -18.16 3.79
CA ILE A 8 -13.49 -18.86 3.99
C ILE A 8 -12.52 -18.55 2.84
N THR A 9 -12.99 -18.49 1.60
CA THR A 9 -12.15 -18.12 0.44
C THR A 9 -11.68 -16.67 0.50
N HIS A 10 -12.52 -15.75 1.00
CA HIS A 10 -12.13 -14.35 1.21
C HIS A 10 -11.07 -14.18 2.30
N LEU A 11 -11.17 -14.95 3.39
CA LEU A 11 -10.22 -14.90 4.51
C LEU A 11 -8.87 -15.54 4.16
N ARG A 12 -8.86 -16.61 3.35
CA ARG A 12 -7.62 -17.26 2.87
C ARG A 12 -6.74 -16.35 1.99
N ARG A 13 -7.29 -15.27 1.43
CA ARG A 13 -6.54 -14.28 0.63
C ARG A 13 -5.62 -13.39 1.50
N TRP A 14 -5.87 -13.30 2.81
CA TRP A 14 -5.21 -12.34 3.70
C TRP A 14 -4.52 -12.93 4.94
N SER A 15 -4.67 -14.23 5.19
CA SER A 15 -3.91 -14.94 6.24
C SER A 15 -3.78 -16.44 5.91
N PRO A 16 -2.58 -17.06 5.98
CA PRO A 16 -2.44 -18.50 5.86
C PRO A 16 -2.85 -19.16 7.18
N VAL A 17 -4.14 -19.46 7.35
CA VAL A 17 -4.64 -20.05 8.61
C VAL A 17 -4.89 -21.55 8.47
N THR A 18 -4.07 -22.34 9.16
CA THR A 18 -4.31 -23.76 9.49
C THR A 18 -5.00 -23.94 10.84
N ALA A 19 -5.63 -22.91 11.40
CA ALA A 19 -6.31 -22.99 12.69
C ALA A 19 -7.56 -22.11 12.72
N LEU A 20 -8.67 -22.60 12.17
CA LEU A 20 -9.99 -22.12 12.57
C LEU A 20 -10.69 -23.29 13.27
N SER A 21 -10.73 -23.22 14.60
CA SER A 21 -11.56 -24.07 15.45
C SER A 21 -13.02 -23.65 15.28
N LEU A 22 -13.89 -24.63 15.02
CA LEU A 22 -15.34 -24.50 14.90
C LEU A 22 -15.98 -24.40 16.29
N GLU A 23 -15.99 -23.22 16.91
CA GLU A 23 -16.93 -22.95 18.00
C GLU A 23 -17.63 -21.60 17.79
N SER A 24 -18.94 -21.68 17.64
CA SER A 24 -19.88 -20.57 17.43
C SER A 24 -20.03 -19.72 18.70
N ALA A 25 -18.99 -18.97 19.08
CA ALA A 25 -19.14 -17.85 20.00
C ALA A 25 -19.76 -16.67 19.23
N ARG A 26 -20.66 -15.90 19.86
CA ARG A 26 -21.32 -14.73 19.26
C ARG A 26 -20.27 -13.71 18.80
N PHE A 27 -19.91 -13.80 17.52
CA PHE A 27 -19.00 -12.87 16.85
C PHE A 27 -19.72 -11.52 16.69
N ASP A 28 -19.15 -10.47 17.27
CA ASP A 28 -19.61 -9.11 17.02
C ASP A 28 -19.16 -8.69 15.61
N THR A 29 -20.12 -8.66 14.69
CA THR A 29 -19.91 -8.40 13.26
C THR A 29 -19.33 -7.02 12.96
N GLN A 30 -19.40 -6.06 13.90
CA GLN A 30 -18.81 -4.73 13.72
C GLN A 30 -17.27 -4.73 13.77
N LEU A 31 -16.64 -5.68 14.48
CA LEU A 31 -15.18 -5.82 14.55
C LEU A 31 -14.56 -6.38 13.25
N LEU A 32 -15.37 -6.95 12.35
CA LEU A 32 -14.94 -7.51 11.07
C LEU A 32 -14.95 -6.49 9.91
N GLU A 33 -15.53 -5.30 10.11
CA GLU A 33 -15.60 -4.29 9.05
C GLU A 33 -14.27 -3.59 8.78
N ASN A 34 -13.24 -3.80 9.62
CA ASN A 34 -11.92 -3.22 9.40
C ASN A 34 -10.77 -4.06 10.03
N PRO A 35 -10.33 -5.15 9.38
CA PRO A 35 -9.30 -6.06 9.93
C PRO A 35 -7.89 -5.46 10.05
N GLU A 36 -7.68 -4.20 9.61
CA GLU A 36 -6.41 -3.48 9.79
C GLU A 36 -6.23 -2.88 11.20
N LEU A 37 -7.28 -2.89 12.05
CA LEU A 37 -7.28 -2.26 13.38
C LEU A 37 -7.07 -3.23 14.55
N LEU A 38 -6.93 -4.53 14.30
CA LEU A 38 -6.64 -5.48 15.38
C LEU A 38 -5.14 -5.43 15.69
N SER A 39 -4.76 -4.62 16.69
CA SER A 39 -3.44 -4.77 17.32
C SER A 39 -3.35 -6.17 17.94
N ILE A 40 -2.12 -6.69 18.07
CA ILE A 40 -1.85 -7.99 18.69
C ILE A 40 -2.47 -8.06 20.10
N ASP A 41 -2.62 -6.93 20.78
CA ASP A 41 -3.25 -6.82 22.09
C ASP A 41 -4.72 -7.24 22.07
N VAL A 42 -5.47 -6.91 21.01
CA VAL A 42 -6.88 -7.32 20.87
C VAL A 42 -6.99 -8.82 20.62
N ILE A 43 -6.08 -9.39 19.83
CA ILE A 43 -6.02 -10.85 19.57
C ILE A 43 -5.65 -11.61 20.85
N MET A 44 -4.70 -11.08 21.64
CA MET A 44 -4.30 -11.67 22.92
C MET A 44 -5.40 -11.60 23.98
N VAL A 45 -6.17 -10.52 24.06
CA VAL A 45 -7.32 -10.39 24.97
C VAL A 45 -8.42 -11.39 24.62
N ILE A 46 -8.71 -11.60 23.33
CA ILE A 46 -9.66 -12.61 22.87
C ILE A 46 -9.16 -14.02 23.21
N TRP A 47 -7.85 -14.27 23.06
CA TRP A 47 -7.24 -15.57 23.36
C TRP A 47 -7.20 -15.92 24.85
N HIS A 48 -6.98 -14.94 25.74
CA HIS A 48 -6.94 -15.19 27.19
C HIS A 48 -8.29 -15.68 27.74
N ASN A 49 -9.40 -15.26 27.13
CA ASN A 49 -10.75 -15.73 27.48
C ASN A 49 -11.08 -17.16 26.99
N THR A 50 -10.22 -17.78 26.16
CA THR A 50 -10.44 -19.13 25.62
C THR A 50 -9.59 -20.23 26.27
N GLY A 51 -8.80 -19.91 27.30
CA GLY A 51 -8.15 -20.92 28.15
C GLY A 51 -7.02 -21.75 27.51
N VAL A 52 -6.45 -21.32 26.39
CA VAL A 52 -5.34 -22.05 25.73
C VAL A 52 -4.00 -21.63 26.34
N THR A 53 -3.57 -22.33 27.40
CA THR A 53 -2.28 -22.12 28.06
C THR A 53 -1.23 -23.11 27.56
N ASN A 54 -0.57 -22.79 26.45
CA ASN A 54 0.83 -23.15 26.11
C ASN A 54 1.02 -23.21 24.58
N LEU A 55 1.63 -22.17 24.03
CA LEU A 55 2.35 -22.25 22.75
C LEU A 55 3.74 -21.61 22.96
N PRO A 56 4.84 -22.19 22.45
CA PRO A 56 6.17 -21.61 22.61
C PRO A 56 6.18 -20.19 22.02
N LEU A 57 6.58 -19.22 22.84
CA LEU A 57 6.79 -17.82 22.46
C LEU A 57 8.03 -17.69 21.55
N LYS A 58 7.95 -18.19 20.32
CA LYS A 58 8.69 -17.61 19.19
C LYS A 58 7.67 -16.82 18.38
N SER A 59 7.57 -15.54 18.71
CA SER A 59 6.74 -14.56 17.99
C SER A 59 7.04 -14.59 16.49
N SER A 60 6.23 -15.31 15.72
CA SER A 60 6.27 -15.29 14.25
C SER A 60 4.96 -14.84 13.61
N TYR A 61 3.96 -14.43 14.40
CA TYR A 61 2.71 -13.83 13.94
C TYR A 61 2.63 -12.33 14.28
N GLY A 62 3.75 -11.62 14.10
CA GLY A 62 3.81 -10.16 14.24
C GLY A 62 3.59 -9.48 12.90
N PHE A 63 2.78 -8.42 12.87
CA PHE A 63 2.69 -7.49 11.74
C PHE A 63 4.09 -6.97 11.38
N ARG A 64 4.41 -6.91 10.08
CA ARG A 64 5.71 -6.42 9.58
C ARG A 64 5.55 -5.43 8.46
N TYR A 65 6.32 -4.36 8.53
CA TYR A 65 6.49 -3.43 7.43
C TYR A 65 7.42 -4.00 6.37
N HIS A 66 7.18 -3.60 5.12
CA HIS A 66 7.97 -4.04 3.99
C HIS A 66 8.75 -2.84 3.41
N SER A 67 10.00 -3.07 3.05
CA SER A 67 10.87 -2.09 2.37
C SER A 67 10.63 -2.07 0.84
N ASP A 68 9.48 -2.53 0.37
CA ASP A 68 9.15 -2.73 -1.04
C ASP A 68 8.97 -1.43 -1.84
N LEU A 69 8.92 -0.27 -1.17
CA LEU A 69 9.03 1.05 -1.80
C LEU A 69 10.35 1.21 -2.58
N ILE A 70 11.43 0.51 -2.19
CA ILE A 70 12.74 0.63 -2.85
C ILE A 70 12.68 0.27 -4.35
N GLY A 71 11.65 -0.48 -4.78
CA GLY A 71 11.43 -0.90 -6.16
C GLY A 71 11.26 0.24 -7.19
N GLY A 72 10.94 1.47 -6.75
CA GLY A 72 10.80 2.66 -7.62
C GLY A 72 9.65 3.57 -7.17
N SER A 73 9.56 4.79 -7.72
CA SER A 73 8.44 5.71 -7.48
C SER A 73 7.18 5.27 -8.25
N LEU A 74 6.29 6.18 -8.68
CA LEU A 74 5.00 5.79 -9.26
C LEU A 74 5.12 5.09 -10.62
N MET A 75 6.13 5.46 -11.43
CA MET A 75 6.39 4.79 -12.71
C MET A 75 5.12 4.72 -13.58
N VAL A 76 4.46 5.88 -13.79
CA VAL A 76 3.10 5.95 -14.36
C VAL A 76 3.04 5.34 -15.76
N PHE A 77 4.04 5.62 -16.61
CA PHE A 77 4.15 5.02 -17.95
C PHE A 77 4.18 3.49 -17.88
N GLU A 78 5.05 2.93 -17.05
CA GLU A 78 5.14 1.48 -16.89
C GLU A 78 3.89 0.91 -16.24
N SER A 79 3.29 1.64 -15.30
CA SER A 79 2.04 1.27 -14.65
C SER A 79 0.88 1.15 -15.63
N ARG A 80 0.78 2.03 -16.63
CA ARG A 80 -0.21 1.92 -17.72
C ARG A 80 -0.03 0.64 -18.52
N ILE A 81 1.21 0.32 -18.91
CA ILE A 81 1.51 -0.88 -19.70
C ILE A 81 1.20 -2.14 -18.91
N ILE A 82 1.58 -2.17 -17.63
CA ILE A 82 1.31 -3.32 -16.77
C ILE A 82 -0.19 -3.47 -16.52
N ALA A 83 -0.93 -2.38 -16.31
CA ALA A 83 -2.38 -2.40 -16.19
C ALA A 83 -3.05 -2.97 -17.44
N ASP A 84 -2.61 -2.58 -18.63
CA ASP A 84 -3.09 -3.12 -19.92
C ASP A 84 -2.88 -4.64 -20.04
N LEU A 85 -1.69 -5.12 -19.67
CA LEU A 85 -1.39 -6.55 -19.66
C LEU A 85 -2.25 -7.32 -18.63
N MET A 86 -2.49 -6.72 -17.45
CA MET A 86 -3.35 -7.32 -16.41
C MET A 86 -4.82 -7.36 -16.82
N LEU A 87 -5.32 -6.32 -17.49
CA LEU A 87 -6.70 -6.27 -18.02
C LEU A 87 -6.91 -7.28 -19.16
N SER A 88 -5.87 -7.56 -19.93
CA SER A 88 -5.90 -8.53 -21.02
C SER A 88 -5.72 -9.99 -20.56
N ASP A 89 -5.55 -10.21 -19.26
CA ASP A 89 -5.32 -11.53 -18.63
C ASP A 89 -4.28 -12.40 -19.37
N VAL A 90 -3.18 -11.77 -19.77
CA VAL A 90 -2.15 -12.45 -20.56
C VAL A 90 -1.47 -13.57 -19.77
N ASP A 91 -1.18 -14.68 -20.45
CA ASP A 91 -0.46 -15.79 -19.84
C ASP A 91 1.02 -15.46 -19.58
N ARG A 92 1.75 -16.41 -18.97
CA ARG A 92 3.17 -16.22 -18.65
C ARG A 92 4.05 -16.02 -19.89
N ALA A 93 3.72 -16.68 -21.01
CA ALA A 93 4.51 -16.60 -22.23
C ALA A 93 4.34 -15.22 -22.87
N ALA A 94 3.10 -14.79 -23.07
CA ALA A 94 2.76 -13.47 -23.57
C ALA A 94 3.29 -12.35 -22.67
N TRP A 95 3.22 -12.50 -21.34
CA TRP A 95 3.85 -11.58 -20.40
C TRP A 95 5.37 -11.47 -20.61
N LYS A 96 6.05 -12.61 -20.75
CA LYS A 96 7.50 -12.63 -20.99
C LYS A 96 7.82 -11.91 -22.30
N THR A 97 7.11 -12.22 -23.38
CA THR A 97 7.30 -11.57 -24.68
C THR A 97 7.11 -10.06 -24.60
N ALA A 98 6.01 -9.59 -24.02
CA ALA A 98 5.74 -8.17 -23.84
C ALA A 98 6.85 -7.41 -23.06
N ILE A 99 7.35 -8.01 -21.98
CA ILE A 99 8.32 -7.35 -21.09
C ILE A 99 9.77 -7.48 -21.57
N HIS A 100 10.14 -8.65 -22.12
CA HIS A 100 11.53 -8.95 -22.49
C HIS A 100 11.81 -8.79 -23.97
N ASP A 101 10.98 -9.38 -24.83
CA ASP A 101 11.26 -9.50 -26.25
C ASP A 101 10.85 -8.20 -26.98
N GLU A 102 9.66 -7.67 -26.66
CA GLU A 102 9.13 -6.42 -27.20
C GLU A 102 9.62 -5.18 -26.44
N ASN A 103 10.18 -5.36 -25.24
CA ASN A 103 10.61 -4.29 -24.34
C ASN A 103 9.57 -3.16 -24.22
N ARG A 104 8.29 -3.49 -23.99
CA ARG A 104 7.22 -2.48 -23.91
C ARG A 104 7.51 -1.40 -22.86
N LEU A 105 8.22 -1.75 -21.78
CA LEU A 105 8.64 -0.79 -20.73
C LEU A 105 9.83 0.12 -21.11
N GLN A 106 10.39 -0.06 -22.31
CA GLN A 106 11.48 0.75 -22.87
C GLN A 106 12.69 0.87 -21.92
N LYS A 107 13.08 -0.23 -21.27
CA LYS A 107 14.26 -0.24 -20.39
C LYS A 107 15.49 -0.71 -21.15
N ALA A 108 16.62 -0.03 -20.91
CA ALA A 108 17.88 -0.35 -21.56
C ALA A 108 18.39 -1.77 -21.23
N ARG A 109 18.01 -2.32 -20.08
CA ARG A 109 18.42 -3.67 -19.65
C ARG A 109 17.19 -4.53 -19.34
N PRO A 110 17.08 -5.76 -19.88
CA PRO A 110 15.95 -6.65 -19.60
C PRO A 110 15.71 -6.90 -18.11
N ALA A 111 16.77 -7.11 -17.32
CA ALA A 111 16.66 -7.29 -15.88
C ALA A 111 16.02 -6.09 -15.16
N THR A 112 16.20 -4.87 -15.69
CA THR A 112 15.53 -3.67 -15.16
C THR A 112 14.05 -3.67 -15.51
N ALA A 113 13.69 -4.04 -16.74
CA ALA A 113 12.29 -4.21 -17.14
C ALA A 113 11.58 -5.23 -16.24
N THR A 114 12.17 -6.39 -16.00
CA THR A 114 11.60 -7.42 -15.10
C THR A 114 11.38 -6.90 -13.69
N ARG A 115 12.37 -6.20 -13.11
CA ARG A 115 12.25 -5.65 -11.76
C ARG A 115 11.15 -4.60 -11.66
N VAL A 116 11.07 -3.71 -12.64
CA VAL A 116 10.02 -2.67 -12.71
C VAL A 116 8.65 -3.30 -12.90
N ALA A 117 8.50 -4.20 -13.86
CA ALA A 117 7.26 -4.93 -14.12
C ALA A 117 6.75 -5.64 -12.85
N ARG A 118 7.65 -6.33 -12.14
CA ARG A 118 7.33 -7.00 -10.88
C ARG A 118 6.87 -6.02 -9.80
N ALA A 119 7.63 -4.94 -9.57
CA ALA A 119 7.31 -3.96 -8.54
C ALA A 119 5.97 -3.27 -8.80
N VAL A 120 5.70 -2.88 -10.05
CA VAL A 120 4.44 -2.28 -10.47
C VAL A 120 3.29 -3.26 -10.34
N ARG A 121 3.43 -4.48 -10.86
CA ARG A 121 2.39 -5.53 -10.78
C ARG A 121 1.99 -5.81 -9.32
N GLN A 122 2.97 -5.98 -8.43
CA GLN A 122 2.71 -6.25 -7.01
C GLN A 122 1.92 -5.14 -6.30
N ARG A 123 2.00 -3.89 -6.80
CA ARG A 123 1.19 -2.76 -6.32
C ARG A 123 -0.22 -2.82 -6.89
N LEU A 124 -0.33 -3.01 -8.21
CA LEU A 124 -1.62 -3.06 -8.90
C LEU A 124 -2.49 -4.25 -8.47
N GLU A 125 -1.89 -5.39 -8.12
CA GLU A 125 -2.59 -6.57 -7.58
C GLU A 125 -3.32 -6.30 -6.25
N ARG A 126 -3.07 -5.16 -5.60
CA ARG A 126 -3.81 -4.72 -4.40
C ARG A 126 -5.08 -3.93 -4.73
N LEU A 127 -5.31 -3.60 -5.99
CA LEU A 127 -6.48 -2.88 -6.48
C LEU A 127 -7.31 -3.79 -7.41
N GLU A 128 -8.56 -3.41 -7.63
CA GLU A 128 -9.48 -4.12 -8.51
C GLU A 128 -9.37 -3.64 -9.96
N ALA A 129 -9.83 -4.44 -10.93
CA ALA A 129 -9.74 -4.16 -12.37
C ALA A 129 -10.22 -2.75 -12.80
N PRO A 130 -11.28 -2.15 -12.21
CA PRO A 130 -11.68 -0.78 -12.53
C PRO A 130 -10.59 0.28 -12.25
N PHE A 131 -9.71 0.06 -11.27
CA PHE A 131 -8.56 0.94 -11.06
C PHE A 131 -7.52 0.77 -12.16
N TRP A 132 -7.27 -0.45 -12.62
CA TRP A 132 -6.34 -0.69 -13.74
C TRP A 132 -6.85 -0.03 -15.02
N GLN A 133 -8.17 -0.07 -15.24
CA GLN A 133 -8.79 0.63 -16.37
C GLN A 133 -8.63 2.15 -16.26
N ALA A 134 -8.92 2.74 -15.09
CA ALA A 134 -8.72 4.16 -14.85
C ALA A 134 -7.25 4.59 -15.00
N LEU A 135 -6.32 3.72 -14.59
CA LEU A 135 -4.89 3.94 -14.78
C LEU A 135 -4.50 3.90 -16.27
N ARG A 136 -5.00 2.92 -17.05
CA ARG A 136 -4.69 2.77 -18.47
C ARG A 136 -5.28 3.90 -19.31
N ASP A 137 -6.56 4.19 -19.10
CA ASP A 137 -7.38 5.05 -19.98
C ASP A 137 -7.46 6.51 -19.50
N GLY A 138 -7.19 6.77 -18.22
CA GLY A 138 -7.27 8.10 -17.63
C GLY A 138 -6.18 9.06 -18.13
N ASP A 139 -6.39 10.36 -17.97
CA ASP A 139 -5.33 11.35 -18.17
C ASP A 139 -4.18 11.19 -17.17
N ASP A 140 -3.11 11.95 -17.36
CA ASP A 140 -1.89 11.82 -16.54
C ASP A 140 -2.13 12.08 -15.06
N GLN A 141 -3.05 12.98 -14.71
CA GLN A 141 -3.34 13.27 -13.32
C GLN A 141 -4.08 12.09 -12.66
N LEU A 142 -5.12 11.57 -13.30
CA LEU A 142 -5.86 10.41 -12.80
C LEU A 142 -4.95 9.18 -12.70
N ALA A 143 -4.16 8.91 -13.74
CA ALA A 143 -3.22 7.79 -13.75
C ALA A 143 -2.16 7.90 -12.64
N THR A 144 -1.64 9.10 -12.41
CA THR A 144 -0.68 9.36 -11.32
C THR A 144 -1.31 9.10 -9.95
N GLN A 145 -2.54 9.58 -9.72
CA GLN A 145 -3.23 9.36 -8.45
C GLN A 145 -3.58 7.87 -8.25
N VAL A 146 -4.02 7.16 -9.29
CA VAL A 146 -4.27 5.70 -9.19
C VAL A 146 -2.98 4.94 -8.91
N ALA A 147 -1.87 5.28 -9.56
CA ALA A 147 -0.57 4.67 -9.29
C ALA A 147 -0.11 4.93 -7.84
N PHE A 148 -0.38 6.12 -7.31
CA PHE A 148 -0.12 6.44 -5.90
C PHE A 148 -1.00 5.63 -4.96
N CYS A 149 -2.30 5.50 -5.24
CA CYS A 149 -3.18 4.61 -4.49
C CYS A 149 -2.70 3.15 -4.51
N ALA A 150 -2.18 2.66 -5.63
CA ALA A 150 -1.61 1.30 -5.70
C ALA A 150 -0.36 1.15 -4.82
N ALA A 151 0.49 2.18 -4.75
CA ALA A 151 1.63 2.19 -3.85
C ALA A 151 1.19 2.19 -2.37
N LEU A 152 0.18 2.97 -2.02
CA LEU A 152 -0.40 3.01 -0.68
C LEU A 152 -1.07 1.70 -0.28
N ALA A 153 -1.90 1.12 -1.15
CA ALA A 153 -2.57 -0.16 -0.93
C ALA A 153 -1.58 -1.32 -0.72
N ARG A 154 -0.36 -1.20 -1.27
CA ARG A 154 0.71 -2.17 -1.07
C ARG A 154 1.53 -1.91 0.19
N ASN A 155 1.71 -0.66 0.58
CA ASN A 155 2.66 -0.27 1.59
C ASN A 155 1.99 0.51 2.75
N PRO A 156 1.63 -0.17 3.85
CA PRO A 156 1.00 0.47 5.01
C PRO A 156 1.93 1.46 5.73
N LEU A 157 3.25 1.31 5.62
CA LEU A 157 4.21 2.26 6.19
C LEU A 157 4.07 3.64 5.54
N LEU A 158 3.86 3.68 4.22
CA LEU A 158 3.62 4.93 3.48
C LEU A 158 2.27 5.55 3.86
N VAL A 159 1.23 4.73 4.04
CA VAL A 159 -0.09 5.20 4.51
C VAL A 159 0.04 5.86 5.87
N GLU A 160 0.71 5.21 6.83
CA GLU A 160 0.90 5.77 8.16
C GLU A 160 1.77 7.03 8.18
N PHE A 161 2.78 7.11 7.29
CA PHE A 161 3.55 8.34 7.12
C PHE A 161 2.67 9.51 6.67
N LEU A 162 1.72 9.26 5.77
CA LEU A 162 0.75 10.27 5.36
C LEU A 162 -0.22 10.65 6.49
N GLU A 163 -0.77 9.65 7.18
CA GLU A 163 -1.76 9.82 8.24
C GLU A 163 -1.21 10.58 9.45
N VAL A 164 0.05 10.33 9.81
CA VAL A 164 0.68 10.92 10.99
C VAL A 164 1.46 12.17 10.62
N VAL A 165 2.51 12.03 9.81
CA VAL A 165 3.49 13.11 9.61
C VAL A 165 2.98 14.15 8.63
N VAL A 166 2.54 13.72 7.45
CA VAL A 166 2.14 14.67 6.39
C VAL A 166 0.86 15.38 6.77
N THR A 167 -0.11 14.67 7.34
CA THR A 167 -1.36 15.27 7.82
C THR A 167 -1.09 16.27 8.94
N ASP A 168 -0.22 15.96 9.92
CA ASP A 168 0.17 16.91 10.97
C ASP A 168 0.84 18.16 10.38
N ALA A 169 1.73 18.00 9.41
CA ALA A 169 2.35 19.13 8.71
C ALA A 169 1.32 20.04 8.02
N PHE A 170 0.21 19.50 7.49
CA PHE A 170 -0.92 20.29 7.01
C PHE A 170 -1.72 20.95 8.15
N VAL A 171 -1.93 20.25 9.28
CA VAL A 171 -2.63 20.80 10.46
C VAL A 171 -1.88 22.02 11.00
N THR A 172 -0.57 21.88 11.18
CA THR A 172 0.31 22.89 11.76
C THR A 172 0.73 23.96 10.75
N ARG A 173 0.28 23.85 9.49
CA ARG A 173 0.62 24.75 8.38
C ARG A 173 2.14 24.89 8.17
N ALA A 174 2.85 23.77 8.31
CA ALA A 174 4.27 23.72 7.99
C ALA A 174 4.49 24.11 6.53
N GLU A 175 5.46 25.00 6.27
CA GLU A 175 5.77 25.43 4.91
C GLU A 175 6.51 24.33 4.12
N ILE A 176 7.35 23.56 4.81
CA ILE A 176 8.28 22.59 4.24
C ILE A 176 8.17 21.26 5.00
N LEU A 177 8.02 20.16 4.28
CA LEU A 177 8.17 18.82 4.85
C LEU A 177 9.65 18.44 4.86
N GLU A 178 10.30 18.53 6.01
CA GLU A 178 11.73 18.20 6.10
C GLU A 178 12.02 16.70 6.04
N LEU A 179 13.22 16.37 5.59
CA LEU A 179 13.64 14.98 5.36
C LEU A 179 13.78 14.19 6.67
N TYR A 180 14.18 14.84 7.76
CA TYR A 180 14.35 14.17 9.05
C TYR A 180 13.02 13.65 9.62
N HIS A 181 11.88 14.27 9.28
CA HIS A 181 10.57 13.79 9.73
C HIS A 181 10.29 12.34 9.30
N TRP A 182 10.83 11.91 8.15
CA TRP A 182 10.74 10.51 7.75
C TRP A 182 11.65 9.61 8.58
N ASP A 183 12.85 10.08 8.89
CA ASP A 183 13.83 9.31 9.67
C ASP A 183 13.32 9.12 11.12
N ASP A 184 12.80 10.18 11.75
CA ASP A 184 12.14 10.14 13.07
C ASP A 184 10.92 9.21 13.07
N PHE A 185 10.06 9.33 12.04
CA PHE A 185 8.92 8.43 11.87
C PHE A 185 9.33 6.97 11.78
N LEU A 186 10.40 6.65 11.04
CA LEU A 186 10.88 5.26 10.95
C LEU A 186 11.39 4.75 12.30
N ASP A 187 12.08 5.60 13.07
CA ASP A 187 12.61 5.23 14.37
C ASP A 187 11.48 4.95 15.38
N GLU A 188 10.37 5.71 15.32
CA GLU A 188 9.15 5.38 16.08
C GLU A 188 8.51 4.05 15.62
N ARG A 189 8.57 3.73 14.33
CA ARG A 189 7.97 2.48 13.82
C ARG A 189 8.75 1.22 14.22
N VAL A 190 9.98 1.35 14.70
CA VAL A 190 10.73 0.23 15.30
C VAL A 190 10.00 -0.37 16.51
N TYR A 191 9.25 0.44 17.29
CA TYR A 191 8.47 -0.07 18.42
C TYR A 191 7.32 -0.99 18.00
N ARG A 192 6.78 -0.80 16.78
CA ARG A 192 5.71 -1.65 16.21
C ARG A 192 6.29 -2.84 15.43
N ASP A 193 7.43 -2.66 14.77
CA ASP A 193 8.14 -3.71 14.05
C ASP A 193 9.66 -3.56 14.22
N ALA A 194 10.22 -4.37 15.11
CA ALA A 194 11.65 -4.36 15.41
C ALA A 194 12.54 -4.64 14.19
N SER A 195 12.02 -5.30 13.14
CA SER A 195 12.81 -5.61 11.94
C SER A 195 13.19 -4.37 11.12
N ILE A 196 12.54 -3.21 11.37
CA ILE A 196 12.97 -1.93 10.80
C ILE A 196 14.38 -1.53 11.30
N ALA A 197 14.75 -1.92 12.53
CA ALA A 197 16.07 -1.64 13.07
C ALA A 197 17.17 -2.35 12.27
N ASP A 198 16.88 -3.53 11.73
CA ASP A 198 17.80 -4.33 10.93
C ASP A 198 17.96 -3.80 9.50
N TRP A 199 17.16 -2.83 9.07
CA TRP A 199 17.28 -2.25 7.73
C TRP A 199 18.55 -1.41 7.60
N THR A 200 19.31 -1.67 6.53
CA THR A 200 20.53 -0.90 6.25
C THR A 200 20.23 0.60 6.10
N SER A 201 21.18 1.45 6.48
CA SER A 201 21.09 2.90 6.28
C SER A 201 20.85 3.28 4.81
N ALA A 202 21.38 2.50 3.87
CA ALA A 202 21.13 2.66 2.45
C ALA A 202 19.66 2.38 2.09
N SER A 203 19.05 1.33 2.65
CA SER A 203 17.63 1.00 2.46
C SER A 203 16.73 2.10 3.03
N LYS A 204 16.97 2.54 4.27
CA LYS A 204 16.22 3.63 4.91
C LYS A 204 16.26 4.92 4.07
N ARG A 205 17.47 5.34 3.65
CA ARG A 205 17.66 6.51 2.77
C ARG A 205 16.97 6.32 1.41
N LYS A 206 17.00 5.12 0.85
CA LYS A 206 16.38 4.85 -0.45
C LYS A 206 14.86 4.89 -0.37
N MET A 207 14.25 4.36 0.69
CA MET A 207 12.81 4.49 0.92
C MET A 207 12.42 5.95 1.07
N ARG A 208 13.14 6.74 1.89
CA ARG A 208 12.91 8.18 2.03
C ARG A 208 12.92 8.88 0.67
N GLN A 209 13.94 8.62 -0.15
CA GLN A 209 14.03 9.17 -1.50
C GLN A 209 12.81 8.81 -2.36
N VAL A 210 12.35 7.56 -2.30
CA VAL A 210 11.20 7.12 -3.10
C VAL A 210 9.90 7.72 -2.58
N ALA A 211 9.67 7.74 -1.27
CA ALA A 211 8.49 8.32 -0.66
C ALA A 211 8.33 9.79 -1.06
N PHE A 212 9.35 10.62 -0.83
CA PHE A 212 9.32 12.04 -1.21
C PHE A 212 9.16 12.26 -2.71
N ARG A 213 9.72 11.36 -3.54
CA ARG A 213 9.49 11.41 -4.99
C ARG A 213 8.04 11.12 -5.35
N MET A 214 7.42 10.11 -4.74
CA MET A 214 6.00 9.83 -4.96
C MET A 214 5.10 11.00 -4.52
N LEU A 215 5.43 11.65 -3.40
CA LEU A 215 4.70 12.84 -2.94
C LEU A 215 4.82 14.00 -3.94
N ALA A 216 5.99 14.21 -4.52
CA ALA A 216 6.17 15.23 -5.57
C ALA A 216 5.45 14.85 -6.88
N GLU A 217 5.53 13.58 -7.29
CA GLU A 217 4.86 13.08 -8.51
C GLU A 217 3.34 13.25 -8.42
N VAL A 218 2.72 12.95 -7.27
CA VAL A 218 1.27 13.12 -7.06
C VAL A 218 0.86 14.57 -6.77
N GLY A 219 1.81 15.48 -6.59
CA GLY A 219 1.58 16.91 -6.38
C GLY A 219 1.34 17.33 -4.92
N LEU A 220 1.58 16.45 -3.94
CA LEU A 220 1.59 16.80 -2.51
C LEU A 220 2.78 17.69 -2.13
N LEU A 221 3.89 17.57 -2.88
CA LEU A 221 5.03 18.47 -2.78
C LEU A 221 5.19 19.21 -4.11
N GLU A 222 5.54 20.48 -4.05
CA GLU A 222 5.92 21.24 -5.24
C GLU A 222 7.08 20.58 -6.00
N SER A 223 8.09 20.14 -5.26
CA SER A 223 9.22 19.38 -5.80
C SER A 223 9.94 18.64 -4.68
N THR A 224 10.76 17.65 -5.03
CA THR A 224 11.64 16.99 -4.05
C THR A 224 12.72 17.93 -3.49
N ARG A 225 13.01 19.05 -4.17
CA ARG A 225 14.02 20.02 -3.75
C ARG A 225 13.47 21.02 -2.75
N SER A 226 12.35 21.67 -3.07
CA SER A 226 11.71 22.67 -2.19
C SER A 226 10.95 22.01 -1.05
N ARG A 227 10.37 20.81 -1.27
CA ARG A 227 9.55 20.07 -0.29
C ARG A 227 8.42 20.91 0.30
N ARG A 228 8.00 21.96 -0.41
CA ARG A 228 6.86 22.80 -0.05
C ARG A 228 5.58 22.01 -0.22
N LEU A 229 4.78 21.95 0.83
CA LEU A 229 3.51 21.23 0.84
C LEU A 229 2.48 21.92 -0.06
N ARG A 230 1.69 21.12 -0.78
CA ARG A 230 0.58 21.56 -1.61
C ARG A 230 -0.63 20.66 -1.35
N PRO A 231 -1.84 21.23 -1.15
CA PRO A 231 -3.04 20.41 -0.98
C PRO A 231 -3.27 19.49 -2.18
N LEU A 232 -3.67 18.25 -1.90
CA LEU A 232 -3.95 17.25 -2.92
C LEU A 232 -5.39 17.32 -3.38
N PHE A 233 -5.59 17.73 -4.64
CA PHE A 233 -6.91 17.73 -5.27
C PHE A 233 -7.19 16.37 -5.90
N LEU A 234 -7.99 15.55 -5.22
CA LEU A 234 -8.37 14.22 -5.71
C LEU A 234 -9.34 14.32 -6.89
N ARG A 235 -9.12 13.44 -7.86
CA ARG A 235 -10.01 13.28 -9.00
C ARG A 235 -11.33 12.62 -8.57
N PRO A 236 -12.51 13.15 -8.97
CA PRO A 236 -13.80 12.56 -8.63
C PRO A 236 -13.90 11.08 -9.03
N GLU A 237 -13.29 10.71 -10.15
CA GLU A 237 -13.25 9.34 -10.66
C GLU A 237 -12.54 8.39 -9.68
N LEU A 238 -11.43 8.83 -9.10
CA LEU A 238 -10.71 8.07 -8.08
C LEU A 238 -11.49 7.99 -6.76
N VAL A 239 -12.10 9.10 -6.33
CA VAL A 239 -12.95 9.11 -5.14
C VAL A 239 -14.08 8.09 -5.27
N GLY A 240 -14.80 8.11 -6.40
CA GLY A 240 -15.86 7.15 -6.68
C GLY A 240 -15.39 5.71 -6.80
N LEU A 241 -14.15 5.46 -7.25
CA LEU A 241 -13.55 4.12 -7.23
C LEU A 241 -13.25 3.65 -5.80
N LEU A 242 -12.60 4.49 -4.99
CA LEU A 242 -12.27 4.16 -3.60
C LEU A 242 -13.52 3.91 -2.75
N GLU A 243 -14.59 4.70 -2.95
CA GLU A 243 -15.87 4.52 -2.26
C GLU A 243 -16.56 3.22 -2.66
N ARG A 244 -16.72 2.97 -3.97
CA ARG A 244 -17.38 1.74 -4.48
C ARG A 244 -16.69 0.45 -4.05
N HIS A 245 -15.35 0.47 -4.00
CA HIS A 245 -14.55 -0.69 -3.62
C HIS A 245 -14.16 -0.70 -2.14
N ARG A 246 -14.71 0.19 -1.32
CA ARG A 246 -14.54 0.24 0.15
C ARG A 246 -13.09 0.39 0.62
N PHE A 247 -12.26 1.11 -0.13
CA PHE A 247 -10.92 1.50 0.30
C PHE A 247 -10.98 2.69 1.28
N THR A 248 -11.75 2.53 2.37
CA THR A 248 -12.13 3.61 3.29
C THR A 248 -10.93 4.27 3.96
N ARG A 249 -9.95 3.49 4.42
CA ARG A 249 -8.73 4.03 5.04
C ARG A 249 -7.95 4.91 4.07
N LEU A 250 -7.72 4.42 2.85
CA LEU A 250 -7.02 5.18 1.81
C LEU A 250 -7.77 6.43 1.42
N LEU A 251 -9.10 6.34 1.28
CA LEU A 251 -9.94 7.50 0.98
C LEU A 251 -9.84 8.58 2.06
N ASN A 252 -9.96 8.20 3.33
CA ASN A 252 -9.86 9.12 4.45
C ASN A 252 -8.48 9.75 4.55
N CYS A 253 -7.43 8.93 4.43
CA CYS A 253 -6.04 9.39 4.39
C CYS A 253 -5.83 10.44 3.29
N LEU A 254 -6.27 10.15 2.05
CA LEU A 254 -6.09 11.07 0.93
C LEU A 254 -6.96 12.33 1.03
N LYS A 255 -8.21 12.22 1.52
CA LYS A 255 -9.10 13.37 1.74
C LYS A 255 -8.53 14.32 2.81
N ALA A 256 -7.86 13.80 3.85
CA ALA A 256 -7.23 14.62 4.89
C ALA A 256 -6.09 15.52 4.38
N LEU A 257 -5.51 15.19 3.23
CA LEU A 257 -4.45 15.94 2.57
C LEU A 257 -4.98 16.95 1.53
N GLY A 258 -6.29 17.03 1.37
CA GLY A 258 -6.96 17.97 0.46
C GLY A 258 -7.01 19.40 1.00
N PRO A 259 -7.57 20.34 0.21
CA PRO A 259 -7.83 21.70 0.69
C PRO A 259 -8.77 21.67 1.91
N ARG A 260 -8.48 22.54 2.88
CA ARG A 260 -9.33 22.77 4.07
C ARG A 260 -10.19 24.00 3.89
#